data_AF-A0A932C8N8-F1
#
_entry.id   AF-A0A932C8N8-F1
#
_cell.length_a   1.000
_cell.length_b   1.000
_cell.length_c   1.000
_cell.angle_alpha   90.00
_cell.angle_beta   90.00
_cell.angle_gamma   90.00
#
_symmetry.space_group_name_H-M   'P 1'
#
loop_
_entity.id
_entity.type
_entity.pdbx_description
1 polymer ?
#
loop_
_entity_poly.entity_id
_entity_poly.type
_entity_poly.pdbx_seq_one_letter_code
_entity_poly.pdbx_strand_id
1 'polypeptide(L)'
;MRYKILTVDDSKTVRIIVRKAFKSYDCDILEAGNGVEGLAVAAKDSPDVILLDITMPVMDGVEMLTRIKSDAQLKGIPVIMLTAEGGRDNVLKIAKIGVRDYLVKPFKEEVLIEKVGRIIDLKPLTDQAAKAKSIFDPATILVVEDKPAIVAQIQEGLKHTPWKVHGASTQGEALDFCTKTPPDLILVSLSLPEEAAFSLFRVLRASIKTKYTPIFALAVKTETGQQQQAQTLGFSALITKPIDLGDLEGKICKAMNLDTSERYFKIEPGFLVMRLPENCSPSVLGEVANYLKPKFSEAVDAGLSRMIIDIHELKNLHMGVIKLLFQAMQTCRELSLQFALVGNAQIITECKGFEDTRNWQFYESIDEAKANLGKAAAAQLVPA
;
A
#
# COMPACT_ATOMS: atom_id res chain seq x y z
N MET A 1 15.85 10.52 8.15
CA MET A 1 16.93 10.77 7.17
C MET A 1 16.95 9.57 6.25
N ARG A 2 16.85 9.76 4.93
CA ARG A 2 16.86 8.66 3.95
C ARG A 2 18.26 8.08 3.84
N TYR A 3 18.36 6.77 3.60
CA TYR A 3 19.63 6.14 3.29
C TYR A 3 20.17 6.66 1.95
N LYS A 4 21.47 6.92 1.85
CA LYS A 4 22.14 7.32 0.62
C LYS A 4 22.99 6.17 0.09
N ILE A 5 22.75 5.76 -1.16
CA ILE A 5 23.53 4.72 -1.84
C ILE A 5 24.30 5.39 -2.97
N LEU A 6 25.63 5.29 -2.95
CA LEU A 6 26.49 5.79 -4.03
C LEU A 6 26.80 4.67 -5.02
N THR A 7 26.45 4.84 -6.29
CA THR A 7 26.92 3.98 -7.38
C THR A 7 28.00 4.68 -8.19
N VAL A 8 29.14 4.00 -8.32
CA VAL A 8 30.33 4.48 -9.05
C VAL A 8 30.63 3.48 -10.14
N ASP A 9 30.40 3.88 -11.38
CA ASP A 9 30.52 3.04 -12.56
C ASP A 9 30.67 3.95 -13.77
N ASP A 10 31.56 3.65 -14.71
CA ASP A 10 31.74 4.46 -15.92
C ASP A 10 30.58 4.27 -16.91
N SER A 11 29.96 3.08 -16.89
CA SER A 11 28.77 2.76 -17.66
C SER A 11 27.54 3.45 -17.10
N LYS A 12 27.07 4.48 -17.82
CA LYS A 12 25.78 5.15 -17.55
C LYS A 12 24.61 4.15 -17.49
N THR A 13 24.68 3.08 -18.29
CA THR A 13 23.65 2.02 -18.30
C THR A 13 23.58 1.30 -16.97
N VAL A 14 24.73 0.95 -16.36
CA VAL A 14 24.76 0.30 -15.04
C VAL A 14 24.20 1.23 -13.97
N ARG A 15 24.59 2.52 -13.98
CA ARG A 15 24.04 3.50 -13.02
C ARG A 15 22.52 3.65 -13.13
N ILE A 16 21.98 3.64 -14.34
CA ILE A 16 20.51 3.64 -14.57
C ILE A 16 19.85 2.38 -14.00
N ILE A 17 20.45 1.19 -14.20
CA ILE A 17 19.93 -0.07 -13.65
C ILE A 17 19.90 -0.01 -12.13
N VAL A 18 20.98 0.45 -11.49
CA VAL A 18 21.05 0.61 -10.03
C VAL A 18 19.96 1.58 -9.56
N ARG A 19 19.84 2.75 -10.18
CA ARG A 19 18.81 3.73 -9.83
C ARG A 19 17.40 3.16 -9.97
N LYS A 20 17.15 2.39 -11.03
CA LYS A 20 15.86 1.75 -11.27
C LYS A 20 15.55 0.69 -10.21
N ALA A 21 16.53 -0.14 -9.84
CA ALA A 21 16.37 -1.18 -8.83
C ALA A 21 15.87 -0.62 -7.48
N PHE A 22 16.36 0.55 -7.08
CA PHE A 22 16.02 1.16 -5.79
C PHE A 22 14.88 2.18 -5.85
N LYS A 23 14.26 2.43 -7.02
CA LYS A 23 13.21 3.45 -7.19
C LYS A 23 12.01 3.27 -6.24
N SER A 24 11.68 2.03 -5.89
CA SER A 24 10.55 1.68 -5.02
C SER A 24 10.88 1.69 -3.53
N TYR A 25 12.07 2.16 -3.14
CA TYR A 25 12.55 2.16 -1.75
C TYR A 25 12.81 3.59 -1.27
N ASP A 26 12.70 3.80 0.05
CA ASP A 26 12.90 5.09 0.72
C ASP A 26 14.39 5.42 0.89
N CYS A 27 15.11 5.54 -0.22
CA CYS A 27 16.53 5.87 -0.27
C CYS A 27 16.88 6.80 -1.44
N ASP A 28 18.01 7.48 -1.33
CA ASP A 28 18.54 8.38 -2.35
C ASP A 28 19.72 7.70 -3.07
N ILE A 29 19.72 7.77 -4.40
CA ILE A 29 20.79 7.24 -5.24
C ILE A 29 21.70 8.38 -5.70
N LEU A 30 22.97 8.32 -5.31
CA LEU A 30 24.04 9.19 -5.78
C LEU A 30 24.80 8.47 -6.90
N GLU A 31 25.24 9.20 -7.92
CA GLU A 31 25.93 8.65 -9.08
C GLU A 31 27.29 9.32 -9.28
N ALA A 32 28.31 8.54 -9.66
CA ALA A 32 29.61 9.03 -10.11
C ALA A 32 30.13 8.19 -11.29
N GLY A 33 30.82 8.83 -12.23
CA GLY A 33 31.30 8.19 -13.47
C GLY A 33 32.69 7.56 -13.39
N ASN A 34 33.43 7.75 -12.31
CA ASN A 34 34.79 7.22 -12.10
C ASN A 34 35.18 7.32 -10.62
N GLY A 35 36.34 6.74 -10.24
CA GLY A 35 36.80 6.73 -8.85
C GLY A 35 37.11 8.11 -8.24
N VAL A 36 37.55 9.11 -9.03
CA VAL A 36 37.81 10.47 -8.53
C VAL A 36 36.50 11.15 -8.12
N GLU A 37 35.50 11.13 -9.01
CA GLU A 37 34.17 11.65 -8.74
C GLU A 37 33.52 10.90 -7.56
N GLY A 38 33.68 9.57 -7.52
CA GLY A 38 33.16 8.73 -6.46
C GLY A 38 33.70 9.12 -5.08
N LEU A 39 35.01 9.38 -4.96
CA LEU A 39 35.61 9.85 -3.71
C LEU A 39 35.11 11.23 -3.31
N ALA A 40 34.97 12.15 -4.27
CA ALA A 40 34.46 13.49 -4.00
C ALA A 40 33.02 13.46 -3.48
N VAL A 41 32.16 12.63 -4.08
CA VAL A 41 30.78 12.42 -3.61
C VAL A 41 30.76 11.72 -2.26
N ALA A 42 31.59 10.70 -2.05
CA ALA A 42 31.67 9.99 -0.77
C ALA A 42 32.05 10.92 0.39
N ALA A 43 33.06 11.79 0.18
CA ALA A 43 33.49 12.77 1.17
C ALA A 43 32.43 13.85 1.44
N LYS A 44 31.74 14.32 0.40
CA LYS A 44 30.72 15.37 0.51
C LYS A 44 29.44 14.89 1.16
N ASP A 45 28.93 13.73 0.73
CA ASP A 45 27.58 13.29 1.01
C ASP A 45 27.48 12.16 2.04
N SER A 46 28.61 11.54 2.40
CA SER A 46 28.72 10.46 3.39
C SER A 46 27.68 9.35 3.16
N PRO A 47 27.78 8.59 2.05
CA PRO A 47 26.82 7.54 1.73
C PRO A 47 26.87 6.39 2.74
N ASP A 48 25.74 5.71 2.91
CA ASP A 48 25.62 4.56 3.81
C ASP A 48 26.15 3.27 3.17
N VAL A 49 26.15 3.18 1.84
CA VAL A 49 26.70 2.05 1.06
C VAL A 49 27.27 2.57 -0.26
N ILE A 50 28.39 1.99 -0.70
CA ILE A 50 28.98 2.25 -2.02
C ILE A 50 28.90 0.99 -2.88
N LEU A 51 28.37 1.13 -4.09
CA LEU A 51 28.38 0.14 -5.17
C LEU A 51 29.47 0.56 -6.16
N LEU A 52 30.59 -0.17 -6.18
CA LEU A 52 31.82 0.28 -6.85
C LEU A 52 32.22 -0.67 -7.97
N ASP A 53 32.23 -0.18 -9.21
CA ASP A 53 32.83 -0.93 -10.31
C ASP A 53 34.35 -1.07 -10.15
N ILE A 54 34.89 -2.20 -10.62
CA ILE A 54 36.33 -2.45 -10.59
C ILE A 54 37.06 -1.70 -11.71
N THR A 55 36.51 -1.71 -12.93
CA THR A 55 37.25 -1.34 -14.15
C THR A 55 36.73 -0.04 -14.72
N MET A 56 37.28 1.07 -14.23
CA MET A 56 36.91 2.42 -14.67
C MET A 56 38.13 3.19 -15.19
N PRO A 57 37.94 4.13 -16.13
CA PRO A 57 38.98 5.08 -16.51
C PRO A 57 39.27 6.09 -15.38
N VAL A 58 40.39 6.80 -15.50
CA VAL A 58 40.87 7.85 -14.56
C VAL A 58 41.35 7.30 -13.21
N MET A 59 40.47 6.61 -12.49
CA MET A 59 40.78 5.90 -11.25
C MET A 59 39.90 4.65 -11.19
N ASP A 60 40.55 3.50 -11.05
CA ASP A 60 39.86 2.22 -10.96
C ASP A 60 39.24 1.99 -9.56
N GLY A 61 38.39 0.97 -9.45
CA GLY A 61 37.69 0.67 -8.20
C GLY A 61 38.61 0.18 -7.07
N VAL A 62 39.74 -0.45 -7.40
CA VAL A 62 40.69 -0.95 -6.39
C VAL A 62 41.45 0.21 -5.77
N GLU A 63 41.88 1.16 -6.59
CA GLU A 63 42.52 2.39 -6.14
C GLU A 63 41.56 3.24 -5.30
N MET A 64 40.31 3.42 -5.77
CA MET A 64 39.28 4.12 -4.99
C MET A 64 39.02 3.44 -3.63
N LEU A 65 38.86 2.12 -3.61
CA LEU A 65 38.65 1.36 -2.37
C LEU A 65 39.83 1.53 -1.39
N THR A 66 41.06 1.49 -1.90
CA THR A 66 42.27 1.69 -1.07
C THR A 66 42.27 3.06 -0.42
N ARG A 67 41.88 4.10 -1.15
CA ARG A 67 41.75 5.46 -0.62
C ARG A 67 40.63 5.58 0.41
N ILE A 68 39.46 4.98 0.14
CA ILE A 68 38.35 4.89 1.12
C ILE A 68 38.82 4.26 2.43
N LYS A 69 39.53 3.13 2.36
CA LYS A 69 39.98 2.40 3.57
C LYS A 69 41.10 3.10 4.34
N SER A 70 41.87 3.95 3.67
CA SER A 70 42.92 4.76 4.28
C SER A 70 42.40 6.04 4.93
N ASP A 71 41.23 6.53 4.49
CA ASP A 71 40.59 7.72 5.03
C ASP A 71 39.79 7.42 6.31
N ALA A 72 40.08 8.13 7.40
CA ALA A 72 39.43 7.92 8.69
C ALA A 72 37.91 8.17 8.68
N GLN A 73 37.43 9.06 7.80
CA GLN A 73 36.02 9.38 7.67
C GLN A 73 35.28 8.40 6.77
N LEU A 74 35.96 7.83 5.76
CA LEU A 74 35.32 6.96 4.76
C LEU A 74 35.48 5.46 5.04
N LYS A 75 36.49 5.04 5.82
CA LYS A 75 36.84 3.62 6.01
C LYS A 75 35.70 2.74 6.53
N GLY A 76 34.78 3.33 7.29
CA GLY A 76 33.61 2.67 7.87
C GLY A 76 32.50 2.37 6.87
N ILE A 77 32.50 3.03 5.71
CA ILE A 77 31.46 2.87 4.70
C ILE A 77 31.60 1.47 4.07
N PRO A 78 30.53 0.65 4.09
CA PRO A 78 30.53 -0.66 3.45
C PRO A 78 30.53 -0.51 1.92
N VAL A 79 31.42 -1.26 1.26
CA VAL A 79 31.57 -1.27 -0.20
C VAL A 79 31.17 -2.63 -0.76
N ILE A 80 30.28 -2.64 -1.75
CA ILE A 80 29.98 -3.81 -2.57
C ILE A 80 30.65 -3.61 -3.94
N MET A 81 31.53 -4.52 -4.32
CA MET A 81 32.20 -4.44 -5.63
C MET A 81 31.30 -4.97 -6.74
N LEU A 82 31.25 -4.27 -7.87
CA LEU A 82 30.63 -4.75 -9.10
C LEU A 82 31.75 -5.18 -10.05
N THR A 83 31.74 -6.42 -10.51
CA THR A 83 32.83 -7.01 -11.31
C THR A 83 32.31 -7.60 -12.62
N ALA A 84 33.03 -7.44 -13.71
CA ALA A 84 32.75 -8.17 -14.96
C ALA A 84 33.24 -9.62 -14.92
N GLU A 85 34.20 -9.94 -14.04
CA GLU A 85 34.81 -11.27 -13.95
C GLU A 85 34.31 -12.03 -12.71
N GLY A 86 33.78 -13.24 -12.93
CA GLY A 86 33.31 -14.15 -11.88
C GLY A 86 34.32 -15.23 -11.45
N GLY A 87 35.58 -15.15 -11.90
CA GLY A 87 36.61 -16.16 -11.62
C GLY A 87 36.95 -16.26 -10.13
N ARG A 88 37.10 -17.50 -9.63
CA ARG A 88 37.33 -17.82 -8.20
C ARG A 88 38.55 -17.09 -7.61
N ASP A 89 39.61 -16.93 -8.40
CA ASP A 89 40.83 -16.25 -7.98
C ASP A 89 40.65 -14.74 -7.81
N ASN A 90 39.81 -14.13 -8.64
CA ASN A 90 39.54 -12.69 -8.57
C ASN A 90 38.62 -12.36 -7.38
N VAL A 91 37.65 -13.24 -7.10
CA VAL A 91 36.81 -13.18 -5.90
C VAL A 91 37.64 -13.26 -4.62
N LEU A 92 38.60 -14.19 -4.56
CA LEU A 92 39.50 -14.33 -3.40
C LEU A 92 40.40 -13.12 -3.19
N LYS A 93 40.86 -12.47 -4.26
CA LYS A 93 41.62 -11.22 -4.17
C LYS A 93 40.75 -10.09 -3.63
N ILE A 94 39.55 -9.90 -4.17
CA ILE A 94 38.62 -8.84 -3.76
C ILE A 94 38.22 -9.00 -2.28
N ALA A 95 37.94 -10.23 -1.83
CA ALA A 95 37.57 -10.52 -0.44
C ALA A 95 38.66 -10.12 0.58
N LYS A 96 39.94 -10.16 0.19
CA LYS A 96 41.07 -9.78 1.06
C LYS A 96 41.21 -8.26 1.26
N ILE A 97 40.56 -7.44 0.43
CA ILE A 97 40.70 -5.97 0.42
C ILE A 97 39.67 -5.30 1.35
N GLY A 98 38.92 -6.07 2.15
CA GLY A 98 38.00 -5.53 3.16
C GLY A 98 36.69 -4.98 2.59
N VAL A 99 36.23 -5.54 1.48
CA VAL A 99 34.90 -5.27 0.93
C VAL A 99 33.83 -5.99 1.74
N ARG A 100 32.60 -5.45 1.72
CA ARG A 100 31.46 -6.08 2.41
C ARG A 100 30.88 -7.24 1.62
N ASP A 101 30.81 -7.10 0.30
CA ASP A 101 30.31 -8.11 -0.63
C ASP A 101 30.79 -7.81 -2.06
N TYR A 102 30.45 -8.66 -3.02
CA TYR A 102 30.64 -8.43 -4.45
C TYR A 102 29.46 -8.95 -5.27
N LEU A 103 29.33 -8.46 -6.50
CA LEU A 103 28.29 -8.83 -7.45
C LEU A 103 28.86 -8.88 -8.87
N VAL A 104 28.64 -9.99 -9.57
CA VAL A 104 29.13 -10.19 -10.95
C VAL A 104 28.13 -9.62 -11.95
N LYS A 105 28.61 -8.87 -12.93
CA LYS A 105 27.84 -8.32 -14.06
C LYS A 105 27.71 -9.36 -15.18
N PRO A 106 26.58 -9.41 -15.89
CA PRO A 106 25.33 -8.70 -15.61
C PRO A 106 24.62 -9.29 -14.39
N PHE A 107 24.05 -8.42 -13.55
CA PHE A 107 23.29 -8.82 -12.37
C PHE A 107 21.81 -8.47 -12.51
N LYS A 108 20.96 -9.20 -11.78
CA LYS A 108 19.53 -8.90 -11.67
C LYS A 108 19.29 -7.87 -10.55
N GLU A 109 18.28 -7.02 -10.73
CA GLU A 109 17.92 -5.97 -9.76
C GLU A 109 17.66 -6.57 -8.37
N GLU A 110 17.03 -7.75 -8.29
CA GLU A 110 16.68 -8.39 -7.02
C GLU A 110 17.90 -8.79 -6.19
N VAL A 111 18.97 -9.28 -6.84
CA VAL A 111 20.20 -9.69 -6.15
C VAL A 111 20.93 -8.48 -5.58
N LEU A 112 20.91 -7.37 -6.30
CA LEU A 112 21.49 -6.11 -5.83
C LEU A 112 20.74 -5.58 -4.60
N ILE A 113 19.40 -5.53 -4.65
CA ILE A 113 18.55 -5.12 -3.53
C ILE A 113 18.80 -6.02 -2.31
N GLU A 114 18.92 -7.33 -2.52
CA GLU A 114 19.19 -8.27 -1.43
C GLU A 114 20.53 -7.99 -0.74
N LYS A 115 21.60 -7.77 -1.50
CA LYS A 115 22.93 -7.48 -0.92
C LYS A 115 22.94 -6.16 -0.15
N VAL A 116 22.31 -5.12 -0.69
CA VAL A 116 22.23 -3.82 -0.02
C VAL A 116 21.33 -3.87 1.21
N GLY A 117 20.19 -4.56 1.14
CA GLY A 117 19.26 -4.68 2.28
C GLY A 117 19.80 -5.53 3.45
N ARG A 118 20.89 -6.28 3.26
CA ARG A 118 21.65 -6.92 4.35
C ARG A 118 22.58 -5.95 5.08
N ILE A 119 22.80 -4.76 4.54
CA ILE A 119 23.68 -3.72 5.08
C ILE A 119 22.87 -2.58 5.68
N ILE A 120 21.83 -2.13 4.98
CA ILE A 120 20.95 -1.03 5.40
C ILE A 120 19.48 -1.47 5.44
N ASP A 121 18.68 -0.82 6.28
CA ASP A 121 17.25 -1.12 6.45
C ASP A 121 16.42 -0.53 5.31
N LEU A 122 16.42 -1.19 4.14
CA LEU A 122 15.69 -0.75 2.95
C LEU A 122 14.17 -0.84 3.16
N LYS A 123 13.56 0.28 3.54
CA LYS A 123 12.11 0.44 3.63
C LYS A 123 11.52 0.68 2.23
N PRO A 124 10.39 0.05 1.89
CA PRO A 124 9.61 0.46 0.73
C PRO A 124 9.28 1.95 0.81
N LEU A 125 9.25 2.62 -0.33
CA LEU A 125 8.82 4.01 -0.42
C LEU A 125 7.33 4.09 -0.08
N THR A 126 6.99 4.36 1.19
CA THR A 126 5.66 4.84 1.60
C THR A 126 5.57 6.31 1.23
N ASP A 127 5.23 6.56 -0.02
CA ASP A 127 5.10 7.92 -0.52
C ASP A 127 3.83 8.54 0.09
N GLN A 128 3.97 9.63 0.86
CA GLN A 128 2.82 10.46 1.26
C GLN A 128 2.26 11.26 0.06
N ALA A 129 2.97 11.27 -1.08
CA ALA A 129 2.61 11.99 -2.29
C ALA A 129 2.26 11.08 -3.49
N ALA A 130 2.46 9.75 -3.40
CA ALA A 130 1.85 8.85 -4.38
C ALA A 130 0.35 8.76 -4.08
N LYS A 131 -0.48 8.85 -5.12
CA LYS A 131 -1.92 8.63 -5.02
C LYS A 131 -2.16 7.39 -4.15
N ALA A 132 -2.91 7.53 -3.06
CA ALA A 132 -3.23 6.42 -2.19
C ALA A 132 -3.79 5.28 -3.05
N LYS A 133 -3.23 4.07 -2.90
CA LYS A 133 -3.69 2.90 -3.67
C LYS A 133 -5.20 2.76 -3.43
N SER A 134 -5.99 2.65 -4.48
CA SER A 134 -7.42 2.41 -4.36
C SER A 134 -7.67 0.97 -3.95
N ILE A 135 -8.81 0.71 -3.30
CA ILE A 135 -9.31 -0.66 -3.14
C ILE A 135 -9.51 -1.37 -4.49
N PHE A 136 -9.76 -0.62 -5.56
CA PHE A 136 -9.92 -1.13 -6.91
C PHE A 136 -8.60 -1.29 -7.67
N ASP A 137 -7.46 -1.06 -7.03
CA ASP A 137 -6.16 -1.42 -7.59
C ASP A 137 -5.86 -2.92 -7.35
N PRO A 138 -5.22 -3.61 -8.31
CA PRO A 138 -4.81 -5.00 -8.13
C PRO A 138 -3.88 -5.18 -6.92
N ALA A 139 -4.11 -6.23 -6.14
CA ALA A 139 -3.26 -6.66 -5.04
C ALA A 139 -3.08 -8.17 -5.04
N THR A 140 -1.98 -8.64 -4.47
CA THR A 140 -1.67 -10.07 -4.30
C THR A 140 -1.70 -10.43 -2.83
N ILE A 141 -2.58 -11.35 -2.44
CA ILE A 141 -2.74 -11.83 -1.06
C ILE A 141 -2.30 -13.29 -1.00
N LEU A 142 -1.39 -13.63 -0.10
CA LEU A 142 -0.98 -15.01 0.17
C LEU A 142 -1.69 -15.52 1.43
N VAL A 143 -2.35 -16.67 1.35
CA VAL A 143 -2.99 -17.35 2.49
C VAL A 143 -2.25 -18.65 2.76
N VAL A 144 -1.61 -18.74 3.92
CA VAL A 144 -0.89 -19.92 4.38
C VAL A 144 -1.78 -20.71 5.34
N GLU A 145 -2.42 -21.75 4.82
CA GLU A 145 -3.47 -22.52 5.48
C GLU A 145 -3.54 -23.92 4.87
N ASP A 146 -3.51 -24.95 5.73
CA ASP A 146 -3.52 -26.37 5.33
C ASP A 146 -4.93 -26.89 4.99
N LYS A 147 -5.97 -26.15 5.37
CA LYS A 147 -7.36 -26.45 5.03
C LYS A 147 -7.81 -25.71 3.77
N PRO A 148 -7.89 -26.37 2.60
CA PRO A 148 -8.21 -25.70 1.33
C PRO A 148 -9.59 -25.03 1.32
N ALA A 149 -10.55 -25.55 2.11
CA ALA A 149 -11.87 -24.94 2.25
C ALA A 149 -11.82 -23.50 2.81
N ILE A 150 -10.88 -23.21 3.72
CA ILE A 150 -10.71 -21.86 4.29
C ILE A 150 -10.10 -20.91 3.25
N VAL A 151 -9.12 -21.38 2.46
CA VAL A 151 -8.56 -20.62 1.34
C VAL A 151 -9.64 -20.29 0.32
N ALA A 152 -10.46 -21.28 -0.05
CA ALA A 152 -11.58 -21.10 -0.98
C ALA A 152 -12.63 -20.12 -0.43
N GLN A 153 -12.92 -20.15 0.87
CA GLN A 153 -13.81 -19.19 1.52
C GLN A 153 -13.29 -17.75 1.40
N ILE A 154 -11.99 -17.52 1.60
CA ILE A 154 -11.37 -16.19 1.48
C ILE A 154 -11.34 -15.74 0.01
N GLN A 155 -11.01 -16.65 -0.92
CA GLN A 155 -11.04 -16.39 -2.36
C GLN A 155 -12.44 -15.95 -2.83
N GLU A 156 -13.47 -16.70 -2.43
CA GLU A 156 -14.86 -16.40 -2.78
C GLU A 156 -15.33 -15.10 -2.12
N GLY A 157 -14.94 -14.85 -0.87
CA GLY A 157 -15.31 -13.64 -0.14
C GLY A 157 -14.75 -12.36 -0.74
N LEU A 158 -13.51 -12.41 -1.22
CA LEU A 158 -12.81 -11.25 -1.80
C LEU A 158 -12.94 -11.16 -3.32
N LYS A 159 -13.74 -12.03 -3.97
CA LYS A 159 -13.88 -12.10 -5.44
C LYS A 159 -14.38 -10.82 -6.11
N HIS A 160 -15.04 -9.96 -5.35
CA HIS A 160 -15.59 -8.68 -5.84
C HIS A 160 -14.51 -7.59 -5.90
N THR A 161 -13.34 -7.84 -5.33
CA THR A 161 -12.15 -7.00 -5.44
C THR A 161 -11.27 -7.51 -6.60
N PRO A 162 -10.38 -6.67 -7.15
CA PRO A 162 -9.38 -7.12 -8.14
C PRO A 162 -8.21 -7.89 -7.51
N TRP A 163 -8.31 -8.28 -6.23
CA TRP A 163 -7.22 -8.91 -5.51
C TRP A 163 -7.11 -10.39 -5.85
N LYS A 164 -5.87 -10.83 -6.07
CA LYS A 164 -5.55 -12.24 -6.34
C LYS A 164 -5.16 -12.92 -5.04
N VAL A 165 -5.99 -13.85 -4.59
CA VAL A 165 -5.76 -14.64 -3.37
C VAL A 165 -5.13 -15.98 -3.75
N HIS A 166 -3.92 -16.22 -3.28
CA HIS A 166 -3.15 -17.45 -3.49
C HIS A 166 -3.09 -18.28 -2.20
N GLY A 167 -3.32 -19.58 -2.30
CA GLY A 167 -3.14 -20.51 -1.18
C GLY A 167 -1.76 -21.14 -1.16
N ALA A 168 -1.21 -21.36 0.03
CA ALA A 168 -0.08 -22.22 0.30
C ALA A 168 -0.41 -23.13 1.50
N SER A 169 -0.21 -24.43 1.36
CA SER A 169 -0.57 -25.41 2.41
C SER A 169 0.56 -25.60 3.42
N THR A 170 1.77 -25.15 3.10
CA THR A 170 2.97 -25.37 3.92
C THR A 170 3.85 -24.12 3.99
N GLN A 171 4.73 -24.08 5.00
CA GLN A 171 5.76 -23.05 5.10
C GLN A 171 6.66 -23.01 3.85
N GLY A 172 7.04 -24.17 3.29
CA GLY A 172 7.90 -24.25 2.11
C GLY A 172 7.26 -23.61 0.87
N GLU A 173 5.99 -23.93 0.61
CA GLU A 173 5.22 -23.32 -0.49
C GLU A 173 5.08 -21.81 -0.33
N ALA A 174 4.81 -21.35 0.90
CA ALA A 174 4.69 -19.92 1.18
C ALA A 174 5.99 -19.15 0.89
N LEU A 175 7.15 -19.73 1.27
CA LEU A 175 8.46 -19.11 1.03
C LEU A 175 8.85 -19.14 -0.45
N ASP A 176 8.57 -20.22 -1.17
CA ASP A 176 8.77 -20.30 -2.61
C ASP A 176 7.92 -19.26 -3.36
N PHE A 177 6.66 -19.11 -2.97
CA PHE A 177 5.77 -18.07 -3.51
C PHE A 177 6.35 -16.68 -3.28
N CYS A 178 6.70 -16.33 -2.04
CA CYS A 178 7.23 -15.00 -1.70
C CYS A 178 8.54 -14.67 -2.44
N THR A 179 9.32 -15.70 -2.80
CA THR A 179 10.56 -15.51 -3.56
C THR A 179 10.30 -15.12 -5.01
N LYS A 180 9.27 -15.71 -5.62
CA LYS A 180 8.84 -15.48 -7.01
C LYS A 180 7.99 -14.22 -7.16
N THR A 181 7.03 -14.03 -6.28
CA THR A 181 6.05 -12.94 -6.29
C THR A 181 5.94 -12.38 -4.89
N PRO A 182 6.38 -11.14 -4.63
CA PRO A 182 6.19 -10.51 -3.33
C PRO A 182 4.71 -10.17 -3.14
N PRO A 183 4.02 -10.75 -2.14
CA PRO A 183 2.62 -10.42 -1.86
C PRO A 183 2.50 -9.04 -1.21
N ASP A 184 1.37 -8.37 -1.43
CA ASP A 184 0.99 -7.13 -0.74
C ASP A 184 0.50 -7.39 0.69
N LEU A 185 0.00 -8.60 0.97
CA LEU A 185 -0.43 -9.03 2.31
C LEU A 185 -0.33 -10.56 2.47
N ILE A 186 -0.01 -11.02 3.67
CA ILE A 186 0.08 -12.45 4.01
C ILE A 186 -0.87 -12.77 5.17
N LEU A 187 -1.71 -13.80 5.01
CA LEU A 187 -2.53 -14.41 6.05
C LEU A 187 -1.89 -15.73 6.45
N VAL A 188 -1.66 -15.97 7.74
CA VAL A 188 -1.04 -17.21 8.24
C VAL A 188 -1.95 -17.85 9.29
N SER A 189 -2.35 -19.09 9.06
CA SER A 189 -3.07 -19.92 10.02
C SER A 189 -2.20 -20.25 11.22
N LEU A 190 -2.63 -19.89 12.43
CA LEU A 190 -1.98 -20.32 13.67
C LEU A 190 -2.27 -21.80 13.99
N SER A 191 -3.19 -22.43 13.26
CA SER A 191 -3.51 -23.85 13.38
C SER A 191 -2.54 -24.76 12.62
N LEU A 192 -1.53 -24.21 11.93
CA LEU A 192 -0.47 -24.99 11.29
C LEU A 192 0.32 -25.79 12.33
N PRO A 193 0.81 -27.00 11.99
CA PRO A 193 1.50 -27.88 12.92
C PRO A 193 2.84 -27.29 13.41
N GLU A 194 3.32 -27.78 14.56
CA GLU A 194 4.69 -27.58 15.06
C GLU A 194 5.16 -26.11 15.11
N GLU A 195 4.30 -25.17 15.51
CA GLU A 195 4.62 -23.73 15.57
C GLU A 195 5.04 -23.13 14.21
N ALA A 196 4.73 -23.79 13.09
CA ALA A 196 5.15 -23.38 11.75
C ALA A 196 4.73 -21.95 11.40
N ALA A 197 3.59 -21.49 11.92
CA ALA A 197 3.11 -20.12 11.73
C ALA A 197 4.09 -19.06 12.27
N PHE A 198 4.63 -19.27 13.48
CA PHE A 198 5.54 -18.33 14.13
C PHE A 198 6.96 -18.44 13.56
N SER A 199 7.40 -19.66 13.21
CA SER A 199 8.65 -19.86 12.47
C SER A 199 8.62 -19.14 11.13
N LEU A 200 7.54 -19.33 10.35
CA LEU A 200 7.32 -18.64 9.08
C LEU A 200 7.31 -17.13 9.26
N PHE A 201 6.62 -16.58 10.27
CA PHE A 201 6.63 -15.14 10.55
C PHE A 201 8.06 -14.60 10.70
N ARG A 202 8.91 -15.28 11.48
CA ARG A 202 10.31 -14.86 11.68
C ARG A 202 11.11 -14.89 10.38
N VAL A 203 10.94 -15.92 9.56
CA VAL A 203 11.61 -16.04 8.26
C VAL A 203 11.14 -14.93 7.30
N LEU A 204 9.84 -14.65 7.25
CA LEU A 204 9.28 -13.55 6.44
C LEU A 204 9.82 -12.19 6.91
N ARG A 205 9.94 -11.96 8.21
CA ARG A 205 10.52 -10.73 8.76
C ARG A 205 12.02 -10.57 8.51
N ALA A 206 12.74 -11.67 8.34
CA ALA A 206 14.16 -11.66 7.99
C ALA A 206 14.41 -11.39 6.49
N SER A 207 13.41 -11.61 5.63
CA SER A 207 13.52 -11.42 4.19
C SER A 207 13.26 -9.97 3.79
N ILE A 208 14.18 -9.36 3.03
CA ILE A 208 14.05 -7.98 2.53
C ILE A 208 12.78 -7.81 1.67
N LYS A 209 12.32 -8.87 0.98
CA LYS A 209 11.13 -8.83 0.12
C LYS A 209 9.82 -8.78 0.91
N THR A 210 9.78 -9.33 2.12
CA THR A 210 8.54 -9.50 2.90
C THR A 210 8.60 -8.88 4.30
N LYS A 211 9.75 -8.33 4.71
CA LYS A 211 9.97 -7.73 6.02
C LYS A 211 8.91 -6.70 6.40
N TYR A 212 8.45 -5.91 5.43
CA TYR A 212 7.44 -4.86 5.63
C TYR A 212 6.05 -5.25 5.13
N THR A 213 5.88 -6.41 4.51
CA THR A 213 4.55 -6.90 4.09
C THR A 213 3.69 -7.11 5.34
N PRO A 214 2.48 -6.58 5.43
CA PRO A 214 1.56 -6.88 6.52
C PRO A 214 1.32 -8.39 6.64
N ILE A 215 1.40 -8.92 7.86
CA ILE A 215 1.16 -10.35 8.14
C ILE A 215 0.04 -10.47 9.16
N PHE A 216 -1.06 -11.10 8.77
CA PHE A 216 -2.24 -11.32 9.60
C PHE A 216 -2.24 -12.75 10.12
N ALA A 217 -2.67 -12.93 11.36
CA ALA A 217 -2.85 -14.24 11.97
C ALA A 217 -4.31 -14.69 11.83
N LEU A 218 -4.54 -15.88 11.29
CA LEU A 218 -5.82 -16.58 11.28
C LEU A 218 -5.86 -17.53 12.50
N ALA A 219 -6.67 -17.21 13.50
CA ALA A 219 -6.68 -17.92 14.77
C ALA A 219 -8.06 -18.53 15.08
N VAL A 220 -8.07 -19.63 15.84
CA VAL A 220 -9.30 -20.16 16.42
C VAL A 220 -9.72 -19.26 17.58
N LYS A 221 -11.01 -18.90 17.66
CA LYS A 221 -11.53 -17.94 18.65
C LYS A 221 -11.21 -18.31 20.11
N THR A 222 -11.16 -19.61 20.42
CA THR A 222 -10.91 -20.14 21.78
C THR A 222 -9.44 -20.22 22.16
N GLU A 223 -8.51 -20.16 21.20
CA GLU A 223 -7.06 -20.32 21.42
C GLU A 223 -6.39 -18.99 21.81
N THR A 224 -6.76 -18.45 22.98
CA THR A 224 -6.32 -17.12 23.42
C THR A 224 -4.81 -17.00 23.59
N GLY A 225 -4.12 -18.08 23.98
CA GLY A 225 -2.65 -18.11 24.11
C GLY A 225 -1.94 -17.83 22.78
N GLN A 226 -2.33 -18.52 21.70
CA GLN A 226 -1.77 -18.29 20.37
C GLN A 226 -2.07 -16.88 19.85
N GLN A 227 -3.26 -16.35 20.15
CA GLN A 227 -3.64 -14.99 19.77
C GLN A 227 -2.73 -13.94 20.44
N GLN A 228 -2.48 -14.09 21.75
CA GLN A 228 -1.60 -13.19 22.49
C GLN A 228 -0.14 -13.29 22.02
N GLN A 229 0.33 -14.52 21.71
CA GLN A 229 1.66 -14.74 21.16
C GLN A 229 1.81 -14.07 19.79
N ALA A 230 0.82 -14.18 18.90
CA ALA A 230 0.83 -13.53 17.59
C ALA A 230 0.90 -12.00 17.70
N GLN A 231 0.12 -11.41 18.61
CA GLN A 231 0.18 -9.97 18.87
C GLN A 231 1.57 -9.54 19.39
N THR A 232 2.13 -10.29 20.35
CA THR A 232 3.45 -10.01 20.94
C THR A 232 4.57 -10.14 19.90
N LEU A 233 4.46 -11.08 18.96
CA LEU A 233 5.44 -11.29 17.90
C LEU A 233 5.39 -10.20 16.81
N GLY A 234 4.28 -9.46 16.71
CA GLY A 234 4.12 -8.35 15.75
C GLY A 234 3.33 -8.69 14.49
N PHE A 235 2.40 -9.64 14.56
CA PHE A 235 1.38 -9.77 13.51
C PHE A 235 0.56 -8.47 13.42
N SER A 236 0.33 -8.00 12.20
CA SER A 236 -0.30 -6.70 11.92
C SER A 236 -1.79 -6.68 12.26
N ALA A 237 -2.45 -7.83 12.19
CA ALA A 237 -3.82 -8.02 12.64
C ALA A 237 -4.12 -9.47 13.00
N LEU A 238 -5.20 -9.67 13.74
CA LEU A 238 -5.75 -10.98 14.10
C LEU A 238 -7.15 -11.13 13.47
N ILE A 239 -7.40 -12.27 12.85
CA ILE A 239 -8.67 -12.66 12.25
C ILE A 239 -9.10 -13.98 12.89
N THR A 240 -10.27 -14.01 13.53
CA THR A 240 -10.75 -15.21 14.20
C THR A 240 -11.57 -16.09 13.25
N LYS A 241 -11.51 -17.41 13.43
CA LYS A 241 -12.37 -18.41 12.77
C LYS A 241 -13.63 -18.63 13.62
N PRO A 242 -14.85 -18.66 13.04
CA PRO A 242 -15.16 -18.51 11.62
C PRO A 242 -14.88 -17.10 11.10
N ILE A 243 -14.39 -17.01 9.86
CA ILE A 243 -13.89 -15.75 9.27
C ILE A 243 -15.06 -14.85 8.90
N ASP A 244 -15.09 -13.65 9.48
CA ASP A 244 -15.89 -12.54 9.01
C ASP A 244 -15.15 -11.85 7.85
N LEU A 245 -15.69 -12.00 6.64
CA LEU A 245 -15.06 -11.50 5.42
C LEU A 245 -15.07 -9.96 5.36
N GLY A 246 -16.07 -9.30 5.96
CA GLY A 246 -16.13 -7.84 6.02
C GLY A 246 -15.07 -7.27 6.97
N ASP A 247 -14.89 -7.89 8.14
CA ASP A 247 -13.81 -7.53 9.07
C ASP A 247 -12.42 -7.79 8.44
N LEU A 248 -12.25 -8.93 7.77
CA LEU A 248 -11.02 -9.25 7.05
C LEU A 248 -10.67 -8.18 6.02
N GLU A 249 -11.61 -7.85 5.13
CA GLU A 249 -11.41 -6.86 4.08
C GLU A 249 -11.13 -5.46 4.63
N GLY A 250 -11.87 -5.04 5.67
CA GLY A 250 -11.62 -3.76 6.35
C GLY A 250 -10.21 -3.69 6.96
N LYS A 251 -9.75 -4.77 7.59
CA LYS A 251 -8.38 -4.87 8.10
C LYS A 251 -7.34 -4.86 6.99
N ILE A 252 -7.57 -5.56 5.88
CA ILE A 252 -6.69 -5.54 4.70
C ILE A 252 -6.56 -4.10 4.17
N CYS A 253 -7.68 -3.42 3.93
CA CYS A 253 -7.69 -2.03 3.45
C CYS A 253 -6.88 -1.11 4.37
N LYS A 254 -7.07 -1.23 5.69
CA LYS A 254 -6.32 -0.45 6.67
C LYS A 254 -4.82 -0.76 6.65
N ALA A 255 -4.44 -2.03 6.61
CA ALA A 255 -3.03 -2.43 6.67
C ALA A 255 -2.25 -2.09 5.39
N MET A 256 -2.94 -2.09 4.24
CA MET A 256 -2.38 -1.69 2.95
C MET A 256 -2.55 -0.19 2.66
N ASN A 257 -3.17 0.56 3.57
CA ASN A 257 -3.48 1.99 3.44
C ASN A 257 -4.24 2.31 2.14
N LEU A 258 -5.29 1.54 1.87
CA LEU A 258 -6.10 1.68 0.67
C LEU A 258 -7.15 2.78 0.81
N ASP A 259 -7.34 3.58 -0.25
CA ASP A 259 -8.47 4.48 -0.37
C ASP A 259 -9.74 3.67 -0.67
N THR A 260 -10.60 3.55 0.33
CA THR A 260 -11.90 2.87 0.22
C THR A 260 -13.04 3.81 -0.16
N SER A 261 -12.78 5.12 -0.22
CA SER A 261 -13.80 6.11 -0.55
C SER A 261 -14.35 5.92 -1.96
N GLU A 262 -13.58 5.38 -2.90
CA GLU A 262 -14.02 5.14 -4.28
C GLU A 262 -15.20 4.16 -4.36
N ARG A 263 -15.48 3.38 -3.30
CA ARG A 263 -16.72 2.56 -3.22
C ARG A 263 -17.98 3.41 -3.23
N TYR A 264 -17.87 4.61 -2.65
CA TYR A 264 -18.99 5.47 -2.34
C TYR A 264 -18.94 6.75 -3.16
N PHE A 265 -17.75 7.26 -3.48
CA PHE A 265 -17.57 8.54 -4.15
C PHE A 265 -16.98 8.36 -5.54
N LYS A 266 -17.61 8.99 -6.53
CA LYS A 266 -17.15 8.99 -7.91
C LYS A 266 -17.24 10.39 -8.49
N ILE A 267 -16.16 10.85 -9.12
CA ILE A 267 -16.19 12.08 -9.91
C ILE A 267 -16.76 11.74 -11.29
N GLU A 268 -17.84 12.42 -11.65
CA GLU A 268 -18.43 12.41 -12.98
C GLU A 268 -18.33 13.82 -13.58
N PRO A 269 -18.47 13.99 -14.92
CA PRO A 269 -18.32 15.31 -15.54
C PRO A 269 -19.22 16.38 -14.91
N GLY A 270 -18.63 17.26 -14.11
CA GLY A 270 -19.32 18.36 -13.42
C GLY A 270 -20.05 17.99 -12.12
N PHE A 271 -19.92 16.75 -11.62
CA PHE A 271 -20.58 16.29 -10.40
C PHE A 271 -19.68 15.39 -9.56
N LEU A 272 -19.73 15.55 -8.23
CA LEU A 272 -19.35 14.48 -7.30
C LEU A 272 -20.58 13.63 -7.02
N VAL A 273 -20.50 12.32 -7.22
CA VAL A 273 -21.59 11.38 -6.90
C VAL A 273 -21.20 10.58 -5.68
N MET A 274 -22.01 10.65 -4.62
CA MET A 274 -21.95 9.75 -3.48
C MET A 274 -23.05 8.70 -3.60
N ARG A 275 -22.70 7.42 -3.69
CA ARG A 275 -23.65 6.31 -3.74
C ARG A 275 -23.55 5.45 -2.49
N LEU A 276 -24.69 5.17 -1.86
CA LEU A 276 -24.77 4.22 -0.75
C LEU A 276 -25.08 2.80 -1.28
N PRO A 277 -24.42 1.76 -0.75
CA PRO A 277 -24.69 0.37 -1.15
C PRO A 277 -26.03 -0.11 -0.59
N GLU A 278 -26.56 -1.21 -1.14
CA GLU A 278 -27.86 -1.77 -0.75
C GLU A 278 -28.07 -1.94 0.76
N ASN A 279 -27.00 -2.33 1.48
CA ASN A 279 -27.00 -2.58 2.92
C ASN A 279 -26.01 -1.65 3.62
N CYS A 280 -26.51 -0.76 4.47
CA CYS A 280 -25.70 0.19 5.23
C CYS A 280 -25.57 -0.21 6.70
N SER A 281 -24.60 -1.06 7.02
CA SER A 281 -24.27 -1.40 8.42
C SER A 281 -23.70 -0.18 9.16
N PRO A 282 -23.67 -0.17 10.52
CA PRO A 282 -23.01 0.90 11.28
C PRO A 282 -21.55 1.13 10.88
N SER A 283 -20.83 0.07 10.46
CA SER A 283 -19.45 0.18 9.99
C SER A 283 -19.36 0.91 8.64
N VAL A 284 -20.24 0.55 7.68
CA VAL A 284 -20.32 1.24 6.38
C VAL A 284 -20.67 2.71 6.58
N LEU A 285 -21.67 3.01 7.40
CA LEU A 285 -22.07 4.38 7.70
C LEU A 285 -20.93 5.19 8.33
N GLY A 286 -20.21 4.61 9.30
CA GLY A 286 -19.04 5.25 9.92
C GLY A 286 -17.91 5.49 8.93
N GLU A 287 -17.67 4.53 8.03
CA GLU A 287 -16.68 4.67 6.96
C GLU A 287 -17.02 5.80 5.99
N VAL A 288 -18.26 5.83 5.46
CA VAL A 288 -18.71 6.91 4.55
C VAL A 288 -18.62 8.27 5.25
N ALA A 289 -19.05 8.36 6.51
CA ALA A 289 -19.00 9.60 7.29
C ALA A 289 -17.59 10.18 7.41
N ASN A 290 -16.57 9.33 7.55
CA ASN A 290 -15.16 9.76 7.62
C ASN A 290 -14.66 10.39 6.32
N TYR A 291 -15.26 10.05 5.18
CA TYR A 291 -14.87 10.56 3.87
C TYR A 291 -15.66 11.76 3.38
N LEU A 292 -16.81 12.10 3.99
CA LEU A 292 -17.65 13.22 3.56
C LEU A 292 -16.85 14.52 3.42
N LYS A 293 -16.24 15.00 4.51
CA LYS A 293 -15.52 16.28 4.50
C LYS A 293 -14.26 16.26 3.61
N PRO A 294 -13.37 15.24 3.70
CA PRO A 294 -12.21 15.16 2.81
C PRO A 294 -12.59 15.15 1.33
N LYS A 295 -13.52 14.29 0.90
CA LYS A 295 -13.88 14.15 -0.51
C LYS A 295 -14.67 15.33 -1.06
N PHE A 296 -15.49 15.98 -0.23
CA PHE A 296 -16.20 17.17 -0.67
C PHE A 296 -15.25 18.35 -0.84
N SER A 297 -14.28 18.49 0.08
CA SER A 297 -13.25 19.52 -0.04
C SER A 297 -12.38 19.29 -1.27
N GLU A 298 -11.93 18.04 -1.49
CA GLU A 298 -11.17 17.64 -2.68
C GLU A 298 -11.95 17.96 -3.98
N ALA A 299 -13.26 17.71 -4.00
CA ALA A 299 -14.11 18.05 -5.14
C ALA A 299 -14.21 19.57 -5.38
N VAL A 300 -14.35 20.37 -4.32
CA VAL A 300 -14.36 21.84 -4.42
C VAL A 300 -13.02 22.37 -4.92
N ASP A 301 -11.91 21.85 -4.39
CA ASP A 301 -10.56 22.21 -4.83
C ASP A 301 -10.32 21.84 -6.30
N ALA A 302 -10.95 20.77 -6.79
CA ALA A 302 -10.99 20.37 -8.19
C ALA A 302 -11.96 21.20 -9.06
N GLY A 303 -12.65 22.19 -8.49
CA GLY A 303 -13.57 23.09 -9.20
C GLY A 303 -15.01 22.58 -9.35
N LEU A 304 -15.38 21.50 -8.65
CA LEU A 304 -16.75 20.99 -8.64
C LEU A 304 -17.60 21.77 -7.63
N SER A 305 -18.79 22.20 -8.05
CA SER A 305 -19.73 22.94 -7.19
C SER A 305 -21.04 22.17 -6.96
N ARG A 306 -21.12 20.92 -7.42
CA ARG A 306 -22.36 20.15 -7.57
C ARG A 306 -22.15 18.72 -7.11
N MET A 307 -23.14 18.21 -6.38
CA MET A 307 -23.12 16.89 -5.80
C MET A 307 -24.44 16.14 -6.02
N ILE A 308 -24.35 14.82 -6.16
CA ILE A 308 -25.50 13.91 -6.14
C ILE A 308 -25.31 12.94 -4.99
N ILE A 309 -26.31 12.82 -4.14
CA ILE A 309 -26.38 11.83 -3.08
C ILE A 309 -27.39 10.77 -3.51
N ASP A 310 -26.87 9.62 -3.94
CA ASP A 310 -27.61 8.51 -4.49
C ASP A 310 -27.80 7.41 -3.42
N ILE A 311 -29.06 7.22 -3.03
CA ILE A 311 -29.50 6.16 -2.12
C ILE A 311 -30.44 5.17 -2.81
N HIS A 312 -30.42 5.13 -4.15
CA HIS A 312 -31.35 4.34 -4.95
C HIS A 312 -31.22 2.83 -4.70
N GLU A 313 -30.03 2.33 -4.38
CA GLU A 313 -29.80 0.90 -4.13
C GLU A 313 -30.27 0.44 -2.75
N LEU A 314 -30.58 1.35 -1.81
CA LEU A 314 -31.00 0.98 -0.45
C LEU A 314 -32.27 0.12 -0.45
N LYS A 315 -32.24 -0.97 0.32
CA LYS A 315 -33.40 -1.86 0.54
C LYS A 315 -34.33 -1.37 1.63
N ASN A 316 -33.80 -0.67 2.63
CA ASN A 316 -34.57 -0.16 3.76
C ASN A 316 -33.93 1.11 4.33
N LEU A 317 -34.77 2.03 4.81
CA LEU A 317 -34.32 3.22 5.53
C LEU A 317 -34.25 2.95 7.03
N HIS A 318 -33.25 3.50 7.69
CA HIS A 318 -33.13 3.48 9.15
C HIS A 318 -32.43 4.75 9.66
N MET A 319 -32.50 4.98 10.97
CA MET A 319 -31.96 6.20 11.60
C MET A 319 -30.48 6.46 11.30
N GLY A 320 -29.68 5.41 11.11
CA GLY A 320 -28.27 5.54 10.76
C GLY A 320 -28.06 6.21 9.39
N VAL A 321 -28.80 5.76 8.38
CA VAL A 321 -28.78 6.36 7.04
C VAL A 321 -29.27 7.80 7.08
N ILE A 322 -30.39 8.06 7.77
CA ILE A 322 -30.94 9.43 7.89
C ILE A 322 -29.92 10.39 8.51
N LYS A 323 -29.25 9.98 9.59
CA LYS A 323 -28.17 10.78 10.21
C LYS A 323 -27.01 11.05 9.25
N LEU A 324 -26.58 10.04 8.49
CA LEU A 324 -25.52 10.20 7.49
C LEU A 324 -25.93 11.20 6.39
N LEU A 325 -27.17 11.12 5.90
CA LEU A 325 -27.70 12.02 4.88
C LEU A 325 -27.77 13.46 5.39
N PHE A 326 -28.22 13.67 6.64
CA PHE A 326 -28.18 14.98 7.29
C PHE A 326 -26.74 15.54 7.35
N GLN A 327 -25.78 14.72 7.79
CA GLN A 327 -24.39 15.13 7.86
C GLN A 327 -23.83 15.47 6.47
N ALA A 328 -24.13 14.68 5.44
CA ALA A 328 -23.72 14.93 4.07
C ALA A 328 -24.30 16.25 3.53
N MET A 329 -25.60 16.50 3.70
CA MET A 329 -26.24 17.75 3.29
C MET A 329 -25.71 18.96 4.04
N GLN A 330 -25.45 18.84 5.35
CA GLN A 330 -24.85 19.90 6.15
C GLN A 330 -23.43 20.21 5.63
N THR A 331 -22.62 19.19 5.37
CA THR A 331 -21.27 19.36 4.81
C THR A 331 -21.31 20.03 3.43
N CYS A 332 -22.30 19.69 2.59
CA CYS A 332 -22.52 20.38 1.32
C CYS A 332 -22.79 21.88 1.53
N ARG A 333 -23.67 22.24 2.47
CA ARG A 333 -23.98 23.65 2.78
C ARG A 333 -22.77 24.41 3.30
N GLU A 334 -21.97 23.80 4.19
CA GLU A 334 -20.73 24.37 4.71
C GLU A 334 -19.72 24.67 3.61
N LEU A 335 -19.64 23.81 2.59
CA LEU A 335 -18.73 23.92 1.45
C LEU A 335 -19.35 24.61 0.23
N SER A 336 -20.55 25.18 0.35
CA SER A 336 -21.29 25.84 -0.75
C SER A 336 -21.52 24.94 -1.98
N LEU A 337 -21.65 23.63 -1.78
CA LEU A 337 -22.00 22.65 -2.80
C LEU A 337 -23.52 22.59 -2.98
N GLN A 338 -23.98 22.68 -4.22
CA GLN A 338 -25.36 22.33 -4.57
C GLN A 338 -25.51 20.81 -4.55
N PHE A 339 -26.60 20.29 -3.98
CA PHE A 339 -26.82 18.84 -3.91
C PHE A 339 -28.23 18.44 -4.34
N ALA A 340 -28.37 17.22 -4.86
CA ALA A 340 -29.64 16.55 -5.13
C ALA A 340 -29.64 15.17 -4.47
N LEU A 341 -30.81 14.73 -4.01
CA LEU A 341 -31.01 13.38 -3.51
C LEU A 341 -31.64 12.52 -4.61
N VAL A 342 -31.12 11.32 -4.81
CA VAL A 342 -31.68 10.31 -5.71
C VAL A 342 -32.06 9.09 -4.89
N GLY A 343 -33.26 8.56 -5.11
CA GLY A 343 -33.75 7.40 -4.37
C GLY A 343 -34.71 6.55 -5.21
N ASN A 344 -34.96 5.32 -4.77
CA ASN A 344 -36.02 4.50 -5.34
C ASN A 344 -37.38 4.88 -4.71
N ALA A 345 -38.49 4.49 -5.35
CA ALA A 345 -39.85 4.88 -4.93
C ALA A 345 -40.18 4.46 -3.48
N GLN A 346 -39.70 3.30 -3.04
CA GLN A 346 -39.90 2.80 -1.67
C GLN A 346 -39.19 3.70 -0.66
N ILE A 347 -37.88 3.94 -0.84
CA ILE A 347 -37.07 4.76 0.07
C ILE A 347 -37.55 6.21 0.10
N ILE A 348 -37.99 6.76 -1.03
CA ILE A 348 -38.59 8.10 -1.08
C ILE A 348 -39.86 8.15 -0.22
N THR A 349 -40.70 7.11 -0.29
CA THR A 349 -41.92 7.01 0.52
C THR A 349 -41.60 6.88 2.01
N GLU A 350 -40.60 6.07 2.36
CA GLU A 350 -40.13 5.91 3.74
C GLU A 350 -39.58 7.24 4.30
N CYS A 351 -38.74 7.97 3.54
CA CYS A 351 -38.27 9.31 3.91
C CYS A 351 -39.43 10.29 4.12
N LYS A 352 -40.52 10.21 3.34
CA LYS A 352 -41.68 11.07 3.53
C LYS A 352 -42.45 10.76 4.82
N GLY A 353 -42.28 9.57 5.38
CA GLY A 353 -42.91 9.14 6.63
C GLY A 353 -42.26 9.71 7.90
N PHE A 354 -41.03 10.22 7.85
CA PHE A 354 -40.36 10.84 9.00
C PHE A 354 -40.50 12.36 8.99
N GLU A 355 -40.79 12.95 10.15
CA GLU A 355 -40.99 14.40 10.30
C GLU A 355 -39.80 15.22 9.80
N ASP A 356 -38.59 14.75 10.11
CA ASP A 356 -37.33 15.42 9.77
C ASP A 356 -36.98 15.35 8.27
N THR A 357 -37.51 14.37 7.54
CA THR A 357 -37.15 14.11 6.14
C THR A 357 -38.31 14.30 5.16
N ARG A 358 -39.52 14.63 5.63
CA ARG A 358 -40.73 14.80 4.80
C ARG A 358 -40.63 15.87 3.71
N ASN A 359 -39.80 16.88 3.96
CA ASN A 359 -39.61 18.03 3.06
C ASN A 359 -38.42 17.84 2.11
N TRP A 360 -37.73 16.69 2.17
CA TRP A 360 -36.60 16.44 1.28
C TRP A 360 -37.08 16.19 -0.15
N GLN A 361 -36.43 16.85 -1.10
CA GLN A 361 -36.70 16.66 -2.51
C GLN A 361 -35.81 15.56 -3.08
N PHE A 362 -36.44 14.57 -3.70
CA PHE A 362 -35.77 13.45 -4.35
C PHE A 362 -36.07 13.44 -5.85
N TYR A 363 -35.13 12.90 -6.61
CA TYR A 363 -35.30 12.51 -8.01
C TYR A 363 -35.31 10.98 -8.13
N GLU A 364 -35.95 10.46 -9.17
CA GLU A 364 -36.04 9.01 -9.37
C GLU A 364 -34.77 8.43 -10.05
N SER A 365 -33.98 9.29 -10.70
CA SER A 365 -32.73 8.91 -11.36
C SER A 365 -31.63 9.97 -11.25
N ILE A 366 -30.38 9.53 -11.45
CA ILE A 366 -29.22 10.44 -11.53
C ILE A 366 -29.36 11.42 -12.70
N ASP A 367 -29.85 10.98 -13.86
CA ASP A 367 -29.96 11.84 -15.03
C ASP A 367 -30.99 12.96 -14.82
N GLU A 368 -32.10 12.63 -14.18
CA GLU A 368 -33.10 13.62 -13.77
C GLU A 368 -32.52 14.61 -12.75
N ALA A 369 -31.78 14.11 -11.75
CA ALA A 369 -31.10 14.97 -10.79
C ALA A 369 -30.11 15.92 -11.48
N LYS A 370 -29.25 15.42 -12.38
CA LYS A 370 -28.28 16.23 -13.14
C LYS A 370 -28.96 17.30 -13.99
N ALA A 371 -30.09 16.99 -14.61
CA ALA A 371 -30.83 17.91 -15.48
C ALA A 371 -31.51 19.07 -14.72
N ASN A 372 -31.76 18.88 -13.42
CA ASN A 372 -32.46 19.83 -12.56
C ASN A 372 -31.55 20.51 -11.54
N LEU A 373 -30.40 19.92 -11.20
CA LEU A 373 -29.40 20.51 -10.31
C LEU A 373 -28.78 21.75 -10.96
N GLY A 374 -29.01 22.91 -10.35
CA GLY A 374 -28.61 24.22 -10.88
C GLY A 374 -29.75 25.03 -11.52
N LYS A 375 -30.90 24.41 -11.85
CA LYS A 375 -32.13 25.14 -12.21
C LYS A 375 -32.91 25.62 -10.98
N ALA A 376 -32.75 24.94 -9.85
CA ALA A 376 -33.38 25.27 -8.56
C ALA A 376 -32.76 26.49 -7.84
N ALA A 377 -31.63 27.02 -8.30
CA ALA A 377 -31.03 28.25 -7.73
C ALA A 377 -31.93 29.49 -7.89
N ALA A 378 -32.99 29.42 -8.71
CA ALA A 378 -34.00 30.48 -8.81
C ALA A 378 -35.20 30.32 -7.85
N ALA A 379 -35.31 29.23 -7.07
CA ALA A 379 -36.54 28.92 -6.33
C ALA A 379 -36.36 28.52 -4.84
N GLN A 380 -35.13 28.46 -4.29
CA GLN A 380 -34.91 28.08 -2.88
C GLN A 380 -34.28 29.19 -2.00
N LEU A 381 -34.45 30.46 -2.37
CA LEU A 381 -34.36 31.58 -1.45
C LEU A 381 -35.76 31.95 -0.95
N VAL A 382 -36.36 31.11 -0.12
CA VAL A 382 -37.47 31.55 0.74
C VAL A 382 -37.21 31.00 2.14
N PRO A 383 -36.89 31.85 3.13
CA PRO A 383 -36.83 31.43 4.51
C PRO A 383 -38.26 31.32 5.07
N ALA A 384 -38.48 30.31 5.90
CA ALA A 384 -39.48 30.34 6.97
C ALA A 384 -38.85 29.73 8.22
#